data_AF-A0A3P3XRE6-F1
#
_entry.id   AF-A0A3P3XRE6-F1
#
_cell.length_a   1.000
_cell.length_b   1.000
_cell.length_c   1.000
_cell.angle_alpha   90.00
_cell.angle_beta   90.00
_cell.angle_gamma   90.00
#
_symmetry.space_group_name_H-M   'P 1'
#
loop_
_entity.id
_entity.type
_entity.pdbx_description
1 polymer ?
#
loop_
_entity_poly.entity_id
_entity_poly.type
_entity_poly.pdbx_seq_one_letter_code
_entity_poly.pdbx_strand_id
1 'polypeptide(L)' 'MARDAIQRAGSLDKDKVREAIAVTKDYPGATGMITLNEDGDAVKSAVIKTVKDGKFVYMATVQPY' A
#
# COMPACT_ATOMS: atom_id res chain seq x y z
N MET A 1 -4.17 6.28 4.04
CA MET A 1 -4.24 5.04 4.84
C MET A 1 -4.53 5.37 6.30
N ALA A 2 -3.66 6.07 7.03
CA ALA A 2 -3.88 6.36 8.45
C ALA A 2 -5.25 6.99 8.78
N ARG A 3 -5.66 8.03 8.04
CA ARG A 3 -6.99 8.65 8.21
C ARG A 3 -8.15 7.67 7.98
N ASP A 4 -8.03 6.82 6.96
CA ASP A 4 -9.03 5.80 6.65
C ASP A 4 -9.12 4.75 7.76
N ALA A 5 -7.98 4.30 8.28
CA ALA A 5 -7.93 3.38 9.42
C ALA A 5 -8.57 3.99 10.68
N ILE A 6 -8.35 5.28 10.94
CA ILE A 6 -9.02 6.02 12.04
C ILE A 6 -10.55 6.04 11.83
N GLN A 7 -11.01 6.28 10.59
CA GLN A 7 -12.43 6.26 10.28
C GLN A 7 -13.05 4.86 10.47
N ARG A 8 -12.36 3.80 10.04
CA ARG A 8 -12.79 2.41 10.24
C ARG A 8 -12.75 1.97 11.70
N ALA A 9 -11.76 2.42 12.46
CA ALA A 9 -11.65 2.16 13.90
C ALA A 9 -12.72 2.89 14.72
N GLY A 10 -13.31 3.98 14.18
CA GLY A 10 -14.30 4.81 14.87
C GLY A 10 -13.78 5.44 16.16
N SER A 11 -12.45 5.55 16.30
CA SER A 11 -11.78 5.94 17.54
C SER A 11 -10.38 6.51 17.22
N LEU A 12 -9.87 7.33 18.15
CA LEU A 12 -8.47 7.76 18.18
C LEU A 12 -7.61 6.89 19.11
N ASP A 13 -8.20 5.84 19.69
CA ASP A 13 -7.48 4.85 20.48
C ASP A 13 -6.40 4.16 19.64
N LYS A 14 -5.18 4.17 20.16
CA LYS A 14 -3.99 3.69 19.45
C LYS A 14 -4.12 2.23 19.03
N ASP A 15 -4.63 1.38 19.90
CA ASP A 15 -4.68 -0.06 19.66
C ASP A 15 -5.77 -0.37 18.61
N LYS A 16 -6.93 0.27 18.70
CA LYS A 16 -7.99 0.15 17.68
C LYS A 16 -7.53 0.63 16.30
N VAL A 17 -6.80 1.74 16.23
CA VAL A 17 -6.27 2.25 14.96
C VAL A 17 -5.21 1.30 14.39
N ARG A 18 -4.34 0.74 15.24
CA ARG A 18 -3.34 -0.25 14.81
C ARG A 18 -4.02 -1.50 14.23
N GLU A 19 -5.04 -2.03 14.90
CA GLU A 19 -5.81 -3.18 14.41
C GLU A 19 -6.47 -2.88 13.07
N ALA A 20 -7.08 -1.70 12.92
CA ALA A 20 -7.65 -1.27 11.66
C ALA A 20 -6.60 -1.15 10.55
N ILE A 21 -5.39 -0.68 10.85
CA ILE A 21 -4.28 -0.68 9.88
C ILE A 21 -3.93 -2.12 9.50
N ALA A 22 -3.72 -3.02 10.46
CA ALA A 22 -3.27 -4.40 10.22
C ALA A 22 -4.20 -5.20 9.30
N VAL A 23 -5.52 -4.98 9.37
CA VAL A 23 -6.49 -5.66 8.50
C VAL A 23 -6.73 -4.96 7.16
N THR A 24 -5.92 -3.96 6.80
CA THR A 24 -6.11 -3.18 5.57
C THR A 24 -5.79 -4.02 4.33
N LYS A 25 -6.80 -4.19 3.48
CA LYS A 25 -6.71 -4.83 2.17
C LYS A 25 -7.28 -3.91 1.10
N ASP A 26 -6.76 -4.00 -0.12
CA ASP A 26 -7.26 -3.31 -1.32
C ASP A 26 -7.41 -1.79 -1.15
N TYR A 27 -6.52 -1.17 -0.36
CA TYR A 27 -6.55 0.26 -0.13
C TYR A 27 -6.02 1.03 -1.36
N PRO A 28 -6.79 1.96 -1.95
CA PRO A 28 -6.34 2.73 -3.11
C PRO A 28 -5.34 3.81 -2.70
N GLY A 29 -4.05 3.50 -2.86
CA GLY A 29 -2.94 4.41 -2.61
C GLY A 29 -2.41 5.09 -3.88
N ALA A 30 -1.57 6.12 -3.70
CA ALA A 30 -0.95 6.84 -4.82
C ALA A 30 -0.06 5.95 -5.71
N THR A 31 0.48 4.86 -5.15
CA THR A 31 1.31 3.89 -5.88
C THR A 31 0.54 2.64 -6.34
N GLY A 32 -0.80 2.67 -6.33
CA GLY A 32 -1.65 1.53 -6.63
C GLY A 32 -2.35 0.95 -5.39
N MET A 33 -2.92 -0.24 -5.54
CA MET A 33 -3.60 -0.94 -4.44
C MET A 33 -2.59 -1.43 -3.40
N ILE A 34 -2.95 -1.29 -2.13
CA ILE A 34 -2.13 -1.68 -0.99
C ILE A 34 -2.90 -2.70 -0.15
N THR A 35 -2.29 -3.86 0.03
CA THR A 35 -2.73 -4.90 0.96
C THR A 35 -1.59 -5.19 1.93
N LEU A 36 -1.86 -5.21 3.22
CA LEU A 36 -0.87 -5.58 4.24
C LEU A 36 -0.94 -7.08 4.52
N ASN A 37 0.21 -7.73 4.64
CA ASN A 37 0.31 -9.10 5.14
C ASN A 37 0.31 -9.12 6.68
N GLU A 38 0.44 -10.31 7.27
CA GLU A 38 0.39 -10.51 8.73
C GLU A 38 1.54 -9.82 9.48
N ASP A 39 2.69 -9.63 8.82
CA ASP A 39 3.85 -8.91 9.36
C ASP A 39 3.69 -7.38 9.28
N GLY A 40 2.65 -6.90 8.58
CA GLY A 40 2.41 -5.47 8.33
C GLY A 40 3.13 -4.93 7.09
N ASP A 41 3.71 -5.80 6.28
CA ASP A 41 4.37 -5.44 5.02
C ASP A 41 3.35 -5.23 3.90
N ALA A 42 3.57 -4.18 3.11
CA ALA A 42 2.74 -3.87 1.96
C ALA A 42 3.07 -4.78 0.78
N VAL A 43 2.18 -5.73 0.48
CA VAL A 43 2.25 -6.58 -0.69
C VAL A 43 1.71 -5.79 -1.89
N LYS A 44 2.61 -5.37 -2.79
CA LYS A 44 2.28 -4.62 -4.01
C LYS A 44 3.18 -4.99 -5.17
N SER A 45 2.71 -4.75 -6.40
CA SER A 45 3.51 -4.97 -7.61
C SER A 45 4.70 -4.02 -7.70
N ALA A 46 5.84 -4.54 -8.16
CA ALA A 46 7.01 -3.75 -8.48
C ALA A 46 6.92 -3.24 -9.93
N VAL A 47 7.21 -1.95 -10.15
CA VAL A 47 7.24 -1.37 -11.50
C VAL A 47 8.69 -1.13 -11.90
N ILE A 48 9.11 -1.81 -12.96
CA ILE A 48 10.44 -1.64 -13.55
C ILE A 48 10.35 -0.52 -14.59
N LYS A 49 11.21 0.49 -14.42
CA LYS A 49 11.36 1.60 -15.36
C LYS A 49 12.79 1.62 -15.90
N THR A 50 12.94 2.06 -17.14
CA THR A 50 14.24 2.28 -17.78
C THR A 50 14.42 3.77 -18.06
N VAL A 51 15.66 4.27 -18.02
CA VAL A 51 15.97 5.65 -18.40
C VAL A 51 16.32 5.68 -19.87
N LYS A 52 15.53 6.41 -20.67
CA LYS A 52 15.81 6.70 -22.07
C LYS A 52 15.75 8.21 -22.27
N ASP A 53 16.82 8.78 -22.82
CA ASP A 53 16.94 10.23 -23.09
C ASP A 53 16.62 11.11 -21.87
N GLY A 54 17.08 10.69 -20.68
CA GLY A 54 16.86 11.40 -19.42
C GLY A 54 15.44 11.27 -18.85
N LYS A 55 14.56 10.47 -19.45
CA LYS A 55 13.18 10.25 -18.98
C LYS A 55 12.98 8.82 -18.48
N PHE A 56 12.19 8.67 -17.41
CA PHE A 56 11.75 7.35 -16.94
C PHE A 56 10.65 6.81 -17.85
N VAL A 57 10.92 5.71 -18.53
CA VAL A 57 9.99 4.99 -19.41
C VAL A 57 9.57 3.69 -18.73
N TYR A 58 8.27 3.39 -18.77
CA TYR A 58 7.74 2.11 -18.27
C TYR A 58 8.34 0.94 -19.06
N MET A 59 8.75 -0.11 -18.36
CA MET A 59 9.28 -1.33 -18.98
C MET A 59 8.42 -2.54 -18.66
N ALA A 60 8.16 -2.81 -17.38
CA ALA A 60 7.38 -3.97 -16.95
C ALA A 60 6.79 -3.78 -15.54
N THR A 61 5.79 -4.59 -15.22
CA THR A 61 5.25 -4.74 -13.86
C THR A 61 5.42 -6.18 -13.42
N VAL A 62 5.99 -6.40 -12.25
CA VAL A 62 6.15 -7.73 -11.63
C VAL A 62 5.20 -7.83 -10.44
N GLN A 63 4.31 -8.81 -10.47
CA GLN A 63 3.40 -9.08 -9.35
C GLN A 63 4.12 -9.88 -8.26
N PRO A 64 3.83 -9.61 -6.97
CA PRO A 64 4.30 -10.46 -5.87
C PRO A 64 3.63 -11.85 -5.99
N TYR A 65 4.38 -12.89 -5.67
CA TYR A 65 3.95 -14.30 -5.69
C TYR A 65 3.25 -14.71 -4.40
#